data_AF-A0AAW2M4Q0-F1
#
_entry.id   AF-A0AAW2M4Q0-F1
#
_cell.length_a   1.000
_cell.length_b   1.000
_cell.length_c   1.000
_cell.angle_alpha   90.00
_cell.angle_beta   90.00
_cell.angle_gamma   90.00
#
_symmetry.space_group_name_H-M   'P 1'
#
loop_
_entity.id
_entity.type
_entity.pdbx_description
1 polymer ?
#
loop_
_entity_poly.entity_id
_entity_poly.type
_entity_poly.pdbx_seq_one_letter_code
_entity_poly.pdbx_strand_id
1 'polypeptide(L)'
;MASLNSNNKSTRLFSTHAHHHSLCTRTHQIAAFALVVATFFLTRLFDHSLGPCSSPYLNSFSDGNQYTAPDGVVRFGGSPGYGTHLTLKIYVYDENEIEGLKLLMYGREGKISSEACVKGQWGTQVKIHRLLLQSTYRTRNKEEADLFFVPSYVKCVRMMGGLNDKEINQTYVKVLSQMPYFRLSGGRNHIFVFPRYNVLVFSYDA
;
A
#
# COMPACT_ATOMS: atom_id res chain seq x y z
N MET A 1 7.58 68.43 52.58
CA MET A 1 7.60 66.95 52.61
C MET A 1 6.16 66.45 52.62
N ALA A 2 5.89 65.40 51.82
CA ALA A 2 4.66 64.60 51.70
C ALA A 2 3.37 65.37 51.29
N SER A 3 2.89 65.24 50.05
CA SER A 3 2.19 64.09 49.42
C SER A 3 0.85 63.76 50.06
N LEU A 4 -0.25 64.10 49.38
CA LEU A 4 -1.52 63.35 49.29
C LEU A 4 -2.50 64.03 48.29
N ASN A 5 -3.40 63.20 47.77
CA ASN A 5 -4.54 63.44 46.87
C ASN A 5 -4.27 63.67 45.38
N SER A 6 -5.12 63.23 44.45
CA SER A 6 -6.14 62.18 44.35
C SER A 6 -6.69 62.26 42.91
N ASN A 7 -7.10 61.12 42.35
CA ASN A 7 -7.94 60.96 41.17
C ASN A 7 -7.40 61.40 39.79
N ASN A 8 -7.27 60.43 38.88
CA ASN A 8 -8.17 60.42 37.72
C ASN A 8 -8.18 59.06 36.99
N LYS A 9 -9.39 58.59 36.70
CA LYS A 9 -9.66 57.47 35.80
C LYS A 9 -9.06 57.80 34.43
N SER A 10 -8.16 56.95 33.93
CA SER A 10 -7.71 56.97 32.55
C SER A 10 -8.09 55.66 31.87
N THR A 11 -9.12 55.77 31.03
CA THR A 11 -9.48 54.86 29.95
C THR A 11 -8.27 54.62 29.05
N ARG A 12 -7.74 53.39 29.07
CA ARG A 12 -6.74 52.96 28.08
C ARG A 12 -7.45 52.53 26.79
N LEU A 13 -7.21 53.35 25.77
CA LEU A 13 -7.28 53.05 24.36
C LEU A 13 -6.60 51.70 24.04
N PHE A 14 -7.31 50.85 23.30
CA PHE A 14 -6.68 49.79 22.51
C PHE A 14 -7.23 49.82 21.08
N SER A 15 -6.31 50.16 20.18
CA SER A 15 -6.07 49.53 18.87
C SER A 15 -7.25 49.33 17.91
N THR A 16 -7.27 50.15 16.86
CA THR A 16 -8.01 49.90 15.63
C THR A 16 -7.27 48.89 14.75
N HIS A 17 -7.76 47.65 14.73
CA HIS A 17 -7.58 46.73 13.58
C HIS A 17 -8.94 46.53 12.91
N ALA A 18 -9.05 47.01 11.67
CA ALA A 18 -10.23 46.88 10.84
C ALA A 18 -10.43 45.40 10.47
N HIS A 19 -11.41 44.75 11.10
CA HIS A 19 -11.96 43.49 10.62
C HIS A 19 -13.06 43.78 9.61
N HIS A 20 -12.80 43.52 8.33
CA HIS A 20 -13.84 43.37 7.32
C HIS A 20 -14.67 42.13 7.64
N HIS A 21 -15.74 42.31 8.40
CA HIS A 21 -16.81 41.31 8.51
C HIS A 21 -17.69 41.44 7.26
N SER A 22 -17.46 40.56 6.27
CA SER A 22 -18.42 40.37 5.18
C SER A 22 -19.69 39.75 5.76
N LEU A 23 -20.76 40.55 5.82
CA LEU A 23 -22.08 40.09 6.20
C LEU A 23 -22.57 39.06 5.17
N CYS A 24 -22.60 37.79 5.57
CA CYS A 24 -23.20 36.70 4.78
C CYS A 24 -24.72 36.88 4.77
N THR A 25 -25.24 37.56 3.75
CA THR A 25 -26.68 37.75 3.54
C THR A 25 -27.31 36.49 2.95
N ARG A 26 -28.63 36.29 3.10
CA ARG A 26 -29.37 35.17 2.45
C ARG A 26 -29.08 35.08 0.95
N THR A 27 -28.78 36.21 0.30
CA THR A 27 -28.42 36.30 -1.11
C THR A 27 -27.12 35.56 -1.42
N HIS A 28 -26.11 35.58 -0.53
CA HIS A 28 -24.89 34.79 -0.68
C HIS A 28 -25.14 33.30 -0.53
N GLN A 29 -26.04 32.89 0.37
CA GLN A 29 -26.42 31.48 0.52
C GLN A 29 -27.18 30.96 -0.69
N ILE A 30 -28.10 31.77 -1.24
CA ILE A 30 -28.83 31.43 -2.47
C ILE A 30 -27.87 31.37 -3.66
N ALA A 31 -26.94 32.33 -3.78
CA ALA A 31 -25.93 32.33 -4.83
C ALA A 31 -24.99 31.12 -4.73
N ALA A 32 -24.55 30.76 -3.52
CA ALA A 32 -23.72 29.58 -3.30
C ALA A 32 -24.47 28.29 -3.67
N PHE A 33 -25.75 28.18 -3.28
CA PHE A 33 -26.58 27.02 -3.64
C PHE A 33 -26.79 26.95 -5.16
N ALA A 34 -27.11 28.07 -5.81
CA ALA A 34 -27.25 28.15 -7.26
C ALA A 34 -25.95 27.77 -7.98
N LEU A 35 -24.79 28.17 -7.43
CA LEU A 35 -23.48 27.83 -7.98
C LEU A 35 -23.21 26.32 -7.86
N VAL A 36 -23.48 25.70 -6.71
CA VAL A 36 -23.34 24.24 -6.51
C VAL A 36 -24.25 23.45 -7.45
N VAL A 37 -25.49 23.91 -7.61
CA VAL A 37 -26.45 23.28 -8.51
C VAL A 37 -25.99 23.43 -9.97
N ALA A 38 -25.58 24.63 -10.38
CA ALA A 38 -25.09 24.88 -11.73
C ALA A 38 -23.82 24.08 -12.04
N THR A 39 -22.86 23.98 -11.11
CA THR A 39 -21.65 23.17 -11.31
C THR A 39 -21.97 21.70 -11.41
N PHE A 40 -22.90 21.17 -10.61
CA PHE A 40 -23.35 19.77 -10.71
C PHE A 40 -23.99 19.45 -12.07
N PHE A 41 -24.83 20.34 -12.58
CA PHE A 41 -25.45 20.15 -13.90
C PHE A 41 -24.46 20.35 -15.05
N LEU A 42 -23.55 21.31 -14.94
CA LEU A 42 -22.48 21.52 -15.93
C LEU A 42 -21.52 20.32 -15.97
N THR A 43 -21.06 19.80 -14.82
CA THR A 43 -20.21 18.60 -14.80
C THR A 43 -20.94 17.40 -15.38
N ARG A 44 -22.21 17.19 -15.07
CA ARG A 44 -23.04 16.15 -15.71
C ARG A 44 -23.18 16.34 -17.21
N LEU A 45 -23.40 17.57 -17.70
CA LEU A 45 -23.51 17.85 -19.13
C LEU A 45 -22.17 17.64 -19.86
N PHE A 46 -21.05 18.02 -19.24
CA PHE A 46 -19.71 17.77 -19.80
C PHE A 46 -19.30 16.29 -19.69
N ASP A 47 -19.75 15.54 -18.68
CA ASP A 47 -19.59 14.08 -18.58
C ASP A 47 -20.39 13.33 -19.66
N HIS A 48 -21.45 13.93 -20.19
CA HIS A 48 -22.21 13.37 -21.33
C HIS A 48 -21.65 13.81 -22.70
N SER A 49 -21.01 14.98 -22.80
CA SER A 49 -20.46 15.54 -24.04
C SER A 49 -19.04 15.05 -24.35
N LEU A 50 -18.22 14.86 -23.31
CA LEU A 50 -17.00 14.10 -23.39
C LEU A 50 -17.39 12.63 -23.24
N GLY A 51 -17.58 11.95 -24.38
CA GLY A 51 -17.82 10.51 -24.40
C GLY A 51 -16.85 9.76 -23.48
N PRO A 52 -17.23 8.59 -22.94
CA PRO A 52 -16.55 7.96 -21.83
C PRO A 52 -15.04 7.88 -22.09
N CYS A 53 -14.28 8.73 -21.40
CA CYS A 53 -12.87 8.49 -21.18
C CYS A 53 -12.80 7.15 -20.47
N SER A 54 -12.51 6.10 -21.23
CA SER A 54 -12.27 4.77 -20.71
C SER A 54 -10.98 4.86 -19.90
N SER A 55 -11.11 5.24 -18.62
CA SER A 55 -10.06 5.01 -17.64
C SER A 55 -9.92 3.49 -17.52
N PRO A 56 -8.77 2.90 -17.88
CA PRO A 56 -8.59 1.46 -17.76
C PRO A 56 -8.40 1.00 -16.30
N TYR A 57 -8.43 1.93 -15.34
CA TYR A 57 -8.10 1.67 -13.94
C TYR A 57 -9.28 2.02 -13.06
N LEU A 58 -10.33 1.20 -13.09
CA LEU A 58 -11.18 0.83 -11.96
C LEU A 58 -12.39 0.11 -12.54
N ASN A 59 -12.35 -1.22 -12.54
CA ASN A 59 -13.49 -2.14 -12.33
C ASN A 59 -13.11 -3.51 -12.86
N SER A 60 -12.41 -4.30 -12.03
CA SER A 60 -12.41 -5.75 -12.19
C SER A 60 -12.39 -6.42 -10.83
N PHE A 61 -13.43 -6.17 -10.04
CA PHE A 61 -13.81 -7.02 -8.91
C PHE A 61 -15.34 -7.10 -8.84
N SER A 62 -15.99 -7.26 -9.99
CA SER A 62 -17.43 -7.53 -10.07
C SER A 62 -17.72 -8.13 -11.43
N ASP A 63 -17.27 -9.37 -11.65
CA ASP A 63 -18.12 -10.25 -12.45
C ASP A 63 -17.98 -11.69 -11.96
N GLY A 64 -19.10 -12.20 -11.46
CA GLY A 64 -19.23 -13.51 -10.84
C GLY A 64 -19.48 -14.59 -11.89
N ASN A 65 -18.59 -14.71 -12.88
CA ASN A 65 -18.62 -15.83 -13.81
C ASN A 65 -17.35 -16.67 -13.68
N GLN A 66 -17.46 -17.67 -12.79
CA GLN A 66 -16.63 -18.86 -12.79
C GLN A 66 -16.76 -19.55 -14.14
N TYR A 67 -15.79 -19.33 -15.03
CA TYR A 67 -15.46 -20.29 -16.07
C TYR A 67 -14.10 -20.87 -15.73
N THR A 68 -14.13 -22.11 -15.25
CA THR A 68 -12.98 -23.01 -15.12
C THR A 68 -12.34 -23.16 -16.50
N ALA A 69 -11.36 -22.32 -16.79
CA ALA A 69 -10.42 -22.56 -17.89
C ALA A 69 -9.35 -23.56 -17.39
N PRO A 70 -9.01 -24.60 -18.16
CA PRO A 70 -7.90 -25.47 -17.82
C PRO A 70 -6.59 -24.68 -17.96
N ASP A 71 -5.69 -24.89 -17.01
CA ASP A 71 -4.30 -24.41 -16.99
C ASP A 71 -4.09 -22.88 -16.98
N GLY A 72 -4.34 -22.25 -15.83
CA GLY A 72 -3.48 -21.14 -15.36
C GLY A 72 -3.40 -19.86 -16.19
N VAL A 73 -4.35 -19.54 -17.07
CA VAL A 73 -4.31 -18.29 -17.85
C VAL A 73 -5.20 -17.21 -17.21
N VAL A 74 -4.60 -16.13 -16.70
CA VAL A 74 -5.36 -14.89 -16.41
C VAL A 74 -5.42 -14.07 -17.69
N ARG A 75 -6.62 -13.89 -18.24
CA ARG A 75 -6.86 -13.00 -19.38
C ARG A 75 -6.95 -11.56 -18.86
N PHE A 76 -5.83 -10.84 -18.86
CA PHE A 76 -5.88 -9.39 -18.73
C PHE A 76 -6.33 -8.80 -20.06
N GLY A 77 -7.40 -7.99 -20.04
CA GLY A 77 -7.94 -7.31 -21.22
C GLY A 77 -6.83 -6.61 -21.99
N GLY A 78 -6.68 -6.98 -23.27
CA GLY A 78 -5.51 -6.71 -24.09
C GLY A 78 -5.11 -5.24 -24.09
N SER A 79 -3.94 -4.96 -23.52
CA SER A 79 -3.20 -3.72 -23.77
C SER A 79 -2.35 -3.90 -25.03
N PRO A 80 -2.19 -2.88 -25.88
CA PRO A 80 -1.38 -3.00 -27.10
C PRO A 80 0.10 -3.10 -26.72
N GLY A 81 0.64 -4.32 -26.71
CA GLY A 81 2.08 -4.58 -26.50
C GLY A 81 2.41 -5.87 -25.76
N TYR A 82 1.48 -6.45 -25.00
CA TYR A 82 1.64 -7.76 -24.37
C TYR A 82 0.54 -8.69 -24.87
N GLY A 83 0.93 -9.87 -25.37
CA GLY A 83 0.02 -10.85 -25.97
C GLY A 83 -1.16 -11.22 -25.06
N THR A 84 -2.18 -11.85 -25.65
CA THR A 84 -3.43 -12.24 -24.97
C THR A 84 -3.25 -13.27 -23.85
N HIS A 85 -2.03 -13.78 -23.65
CA HIS A 85 -1.62 -14.74 -22.63
C HIS A 85 -0.34 -14.25 -21.95
N LEU A 86 -0.43 -13.92 -20.66
CA LEU A 86 0.73 -13.74 -19.78
C LEU A 86 0.99 -15.08 -19.06
N THR A 87 2.02 -15.80 -19.50
CA THR A 87 2.48 -17.02 -18.82
C THR A 87 3.45 -16.62 -17.72
N LEU A 88 2.93 -16.20 -16.57
CA LEU A 88 3.75 -15.78 -15.43
C LEU A 88 4.21 -16.99 -14.60
N LYS A 89 5.51 -17.10 -14.31
CA LYS A 89 6.06 -18.10 -13.41
C LYS A 89 6.69 -17.44 -12.18
N ILE A 90 6.20 -17.81 -11.01
CA ILE A 90 6.65 -17.28 -9.72
C ILE A 90 7.33 -18.39 -8.93
N TYR A 91 8.62 -18.23 -8.64
CA TYR A 91 9.30 -19.10 -7.68
C TYR A 91 9.05 -18.58 -6.27
N VAL A 92 8.67 -19.47 -5.36
CA VAL A 92 8.47 -19.12 -3.94
C VAL A 92 9.56 -19.85 -3.16
N TYR A 93 10.45 -19.08 -2.53
CA TYR A 93 11.54 -19.63 -1.71
C TYR A 93 10.99 -20.53 -0.61
N ASP A 94 11.62 -21.68 -0.40
CA ASP A 94 11.30 -22.55 0.73
C ASP A 94 11.88 -21.99 2.03
N GLU A 95 11.18 -22.17 3.15
CA GLU A 95 11.63 -21.69 4.46
C GLU A 95 12.97 -22.29 4.90
N ASN A 96 13.35 -23.47 4.40
CA ASN A 96 14.60 -24.16 4.70
C ASN A 96 15.74 -23.82 3.73
N GLU A 97 15.42 -23.15 2.63
CA GLU A 97 16.37 -22.94 1.54
C GLU A 97 17.42 -21.88 1.87
N ILE A 98 17.00 -20.81 2.56
CA ILE A 98 17.86 -19.67 2.90
C ILE A 98 17.99 -19.54 4.41
N GLU A 99 19.24 -19.51 4.88
CA GLU A 99 19.52 -19.36 6.31
C GLU A 99 19.03 -18.00 6.82
N GLY A 100 18.17 -18.02 7.84
CA GLY A 100 17.55 -16.82 8.41
C GLY A 100 16.10 -16.59 7.96
N LEU A 101 15.62 -17.26 6.92
CA LEU A 101 14.24 -17.08 6.46
C LEU A 101 13.21 -17.56 7.50
N LYS A 102 13.47 -18.71 8.14
CA LYS A 102 12.69 -19.17 9.30
C LYS A 102 12.63 -18.16 10.43
N LEU A 103 13.72 -17.43 10.67
CA LEU A 103 13.78 -16.42 11.73
C LEU A 103 12.81 -15.27 11.40
N LEU A 104 12.77 -14.83 10.14
CA LEU A 104 11.83 -13.81 9.64
C LEU A 104 10.36 -14.27 9.66
N MET A 105 10.11 -15.57 9.61
CA MET A 105 8.76 -16.15 9.61
C MET A 105 8.25 -16.50 11.01
N TYR A 106 9.10 -17.10 11.86
CA TYR A 106 8.70 -17.72 13.12
C TYR A 106 9.35 -17.11 14.37
N GLY A 107 10.22 -16.10 14.19
CA GLY A 107 10.96 -15.48 15.29
C GLY A 107 12.01 -16.39 15.91
N ARG A 108 12.65 -15.92 16.99
CA ARG A 108 13.62 -16.74 17.75
C ARG A 108 12.95 -18.04 18.20
N GLU A 109 13.68 -19.15 18.08
CA GLU A 109 13.27 -20.49 18.52
C GLU A 109 11.99 -21.03 17.88
N GLY A 110 11.43 -20.36 16.86
CA GLY A 110 10.18 -20.78 16.23
C GLY A 110 8.94 -20.58 17.10
N LYS A 111 9.00 -19.68 18.10
CA LYS A 111 7.92 -19.44 19.07
C LYS A 111 6.61 -18.93 18.44
N ILE A 112 6.69 -18.31 17.26
CA ILE A 112 5.55 -17.70 16.57
C ILE A 112 5.13 -18.60 15.43
N SER A 113 3.90 -19.12 15.47
CA SER A 113 3.36 -19.93 14.37
C SER A 113 2.82 -19.06 13.24
N SER A 114 2.76 -19.63 12.03
CA SER A 114 2.19 -18.93 10.87
C SER A 114 0.70 -18.59 11.09
N GLU A 115 0.00 -19.44 11.85
CA GLU A 115 -1.42 -19.34 12.21
C GLU A 115 -1.69 -18.11 13.07
N ALA A 116 -0.79 -17.82 14.02
CA ALA A 116 -0.84 -16.60 14.83
C ALA A 116 -0.70 -15.34 13.95
N CYS A 117 0.00 -15.46 12.82
CA CYS A 117 0.23 -14.39 11.86
C CYS A 117 -0.86 -14.23 10.78
N VAL A 118 -1.92 -15.04 10.77
CA VAL A 118 -3.02 -14.90 9.78
C VAL A 118 -3.97 -13.74 10.09
N LYS A 119 -4.06 -13.33 11.36
CA LYS A 119 -5.02 -12.34 11.84
C LYS A 119 -4.44 -10.91 11.81
N GLY A 120 -5.32 -9.92 11.74
CA GLY A 120 -4.93 -8.50 11.82
C GLY A 120 -4.17 -7.98 10.60
N GLN A 121 -3.44 -6.87 10.78
CA GLN A 121 -2.79 -6.13 9.70
C GLN A 121 -1.68 -6.92 8.98
N TRP A 122 -1.06 -7.89 9.66
CA TRP A 122 0.04 -8.69 9.10
C TRP A 122 -0.43 -9.96 8.38
N GLY A 123 -1.72 -10.27 8.40
CA GLY A 123 -2.33 -11.43 7.75
C GLY A 123 -2.11 -11.48 6.24
N THR A 124 -1.96 -10.33 5.59
CA THR A 124 -1.71 -10.25 4.15
C THR A 124 -0.43 -10.98 3.73
N GLN A 125 0.64 -10.90 4.52
CA GLN A 125 1.89 -11.62 4.22
C GLN A 125 1.66 -13.14 4.17
N VAL A 126 0.94 -13.67 5.16
CA VAL A 126 0.65 -15.11 5.25
C VAL A 126 -0.32 -15.55 4.16
N LYS A 127 -1.36 -14.75 3.90
CA LYS A 127 -2.37 -15.07 2.88
C LYS A 127 -1.79 -15.06 1.46
N ILE A 128 -0.96 -14.08 1.12
CA ILE A 128 -0.27 -14.04 -0.19
C ILE A 128 0.66 -15.25 -0.32
N HIS A 129 1.45 -15.56 0.73
CA HIS A 129 2.32 -16.72 0.69
C HIS A 129 1.54 -18.03 0.45
N ARG A 130 0.46 -18.26 1.21
CA ARG A 130 -0.42 -19.44 1.03
C ARG A 130 -1.07 -19.49 -0.35
N LEU A 131 -1.53 -18.33 -0.84
CA LEU A 131 -2.12 -18.22 -2.17
C LEU A 131 -1.11 -18.57 -3.27
N LEU A 132 0.11 -18.05 -3.19
CA LEU A 132 1.17 -18.37 -4.14
C LEU A 132 1.59 -19.84 -4.07
N LEU A 133 1.60 -20.45 -2.88
CA LEU A 133 1.85 -21.89 -2.73
C LEU A 133 0.81 -22.76 -3.44
N GLN A 134 -0.44 -22.31 -3.47
CA GLN A 134 -1.57 -23.03 -4.09
C GLN A 134 -1.84 -22.61 -5.54
N SER A 135 -1.14 -21.59 -6.04
CA SER A 135 -1.39 -21.02 -7.35
C SER A 135 -0.81 -21.86 -8.48
N THR A 136 -1.49 -21.87 -9.63
CA THR A 136 -0.98 -22.45 -10.88
C THR A 136 0.23 -21.69 -11.45
N TYR A 137 0.47 -20.46 -10.99
CA TYR A 137 1.64 -19.65 -11.39
C TYR A 137 2.93 -20.05 -10.67
N ARG A 138 2.84 -20.91 -9.64
CA ARG A 138 4.03 -21.33 -8.89
C ARG A 138 4.87 -22.30 -9.72
N THR A 139 6.14 -21.93 -9.93
CA THR A 139 7.16 -22.84 -10.45
C THR A 139 8.02 -23.41 -9.31
N ARG A 140 8.50 -24.65 -9.49
CA ARG A 140 9.52 -25.28 -8.62
C ARG A 140 10.94 -25.13 -9.19
N ASN A 141 11.05 -24.66 -10.43
CA ASN A 141 12.30 -24.45 -11.15
C ASN A 141 12.64 -22.95 -11.10
N LYS A 142 13.83 -22.58 -10.62
CA LYS A 142 14.25 -21.17 -10.46
C LYS A 142 14.63 -20.56 -11.79
N GLU A 143 15.18 -21.36 -12.69
CA GLU A 143 15.68 -20.98 -14.00
C GLU A 143 14.53 -20.56 -14.94
N GLU A 144 13.33 -21.07 -14.68
CA GLU A 144 12.11 -20.72 -15.42
C GLU A 144 11.30 -19.60 -14.76
N ALA A 145 11.73 -19.06 -13.63
CA ALA A 145 10.95 -18.09 -12.88
C ALA A 145 11.13 -16.67 -13.41
N ASP A 146 10.01 -15.98 -13.65
CA ASP A 146 10.00 -14.55 -13.98
C ASP A 146 10.13 -13.69 -12.73
N LEU A 147 9.50 -14.15 -11.63
CA LEU A 147 9.49 -13.46 -10.34
C LEU A 147 9.81 -14.43 -9.20
N PHE A 148 10.37 -13.88 -8.13
CA PHE A 148 10.78 -14.60 -6.93
C PHE A 148 10.07 -14.03 -5.70
N PHE A 149 9.21 -14.81 -5.06
CA PHE A 149 8.54 -14.41 -3.84
C PHE A 149 9.33 -14.85 -2.61
N VAL A 150 9.65 -13.91 -1.73
CA VAL A 150 10.36 -14.17 -0.48
C VAL A 150 9.35 -14.17 0.69
N PRO A 151 9.04 -15.34 1.29
CA PRO A 151 8.10 -15.40 2.40
C PRO A 151 8.71 -14.78 3.66
N SER A 152 8.05 -13.75 4.19
CA SER A 152 8.48 -13.07 5.40
C SER A 152 7.26 -12.63 6.19
N TYR A 153 7.25 -12.91 7.50
CA TYR A 153 6.18 -12.53 8.42
C TYR A 153 6.66 -11.51 9.46
N VAL A 154 7.70 -10.75 9.11
CA VAL A 154 8.46 -9.88 10.03
C VAL A 154 7.60 -8.91 10.82
N LYS A 155 6.51 -8.39 10.25
CA LYS A 155 5.60 -7.53 11.02
C LYS A 155 4.98 -8.29 12.19
N CYS A 156 4.45 -9.48 11.94
CA CYS A 156 3.87 -10.32 12.98
C CYS A 156 4.93 -10.67 14.02
N VAL A 157 6.09 -11.11 13.55
CA VAL A 157 7.21 -11.54 14.40
C VAL A 157 7.69 -10.42 15.31
N ARG A 158 7.87 -9.21 14.77
CA ARG A 158 8.20 -8.01 15.53
C ARG A 158 7.13 -7.67 16.56
N MET A 159 5.86 -7.64 16.14
CA MET A 159 4.76 -7.25 17.03
C MET A 159 4.55 -8.23 18.18
N MET A 160 4.88 -9.52 17.99
CA MET A 160 4.81 -10.54 19.04
C MET A 160 6.13 -10.70 19.83
N GLY A 161 7.10 -9.80 19.66
CA GLY A 161 8.37 -9.81 20.40
C GLY A 161 9.34 -10.91 19.98
N GLY A 162 9.11 -11.58 18.85
CA GLY A 162 9.96 -12.65 18.34
C GLY A 162 11.32 -12.18 17.85
N LEU A 163 11.40 -10.95 17.35
CA LEU A 163 12.63 -10.26 16.94
C LEU A 163 12.51 -8.75 17.17
N ASN A 164 13.65 -8.09 17.34
CA ASN A 164 13.77 -6.64 17.33
C ASN A 164 14.23 -6.13 15.94
N ASP A 165 14.20 -4.80 15.75
CA ASP A 165 14.49 -4.15 14.47
C ASP A 165 15.91 -4.40 13.98
N LYS A 166 16.86 -4.41 14.90
CA LYS A 166 18.27 -4.64 14.59
C LYS A 166 18.46 -6.06 14.05
N GLU A 167 17.87 -7.05 14.71
CA GLU A 167 17.91 -8.44 14.26
C GLU A 167 17.18 -8.63 12.93
N ILE A 168 16.02 -8.00 12.75
CA ILE A 168 15.27 -8.07 11.48
C ILE A 168 16.13 -7.54 10.33
N ASN A 169 16.73 -6.37 10.49
CA ASN A 169 17.57 -5.77 9.45
C ASN A 169 18.80 -6.63 9.16
N GLN A 170 19.50 -7.10 10.20
CA GLN A 170 20.66 -7.99 10.04
C GLN A 170 20.28 -9.29 9.34
N THR A 171 19.13 -9.87 9.69
CA THR A 171 18.64 -11.10 9.09
C THR A 171 18.25 -10.88 7.64
N TYR A 172 17.61 -9.76 7.28
CA TYR A 172 17.31 -9.44 5.90
C TYR A 172 18.58 -9.30 5.05
N VAL A 173 19.59 -8.56 5.53
CA VAL A 173 20.87 -8.43 4.81
C VAL A 173 21.51 -9.80 4.59
N LYS A 174 21.48 -10.66 5.61
CA LYS A 174 21.99 -12.04 5.51
C LYS A 174 21.18 -12.91 4.54
N VAL A 175 19.86 -12.80 4.53
CA VAL A 175 18.99 -13.57 3.62
C VAL A 175 19.22 -13.14 2.17
N LEU A 176 19.28 -11.83 1.91
CA LEU A 176 19.47 -11.29 0.56
C LEU A 176 20.85 -11.62 -0.03
N SER A 177 21.91 -11.65 0.80
CA SER A 177 23.26 -11.96 0.34
C SER A 177 23.41 -13.41 -0.16
N GLN A 178 22.54 -14.31 0.28
CA GLN A 178 22.52 -15.72 -0.12
C GLN A 178 21.69 -15.98 -1.39
N MET A 179 20.93 -15.00 -1.90
CA MET A 179 20.05 -15.17 -3.05
C MET A 179 20.76 -14.82 -4.37
N PRO A 180 21.18 -15.81 -5.20
CA PRO A 180 21.96 -15.53 -6.41
C PRO A 180 21.17 -14.70 -7.43
N TYR A 181 19.91 -15.03 -7.67
CA TYR A 181 19.05 -14.28 -8.60
C TYR A 181 18.76 -12.85 -8.14
N PHE A 182 18.79 -12.59 -6.82
CA PHE A 182 18.61 -11.24 -6.29
C PHE A 182 19.75 -10.32 -6.74
N ARG A 183 20.98 -10.82 -6.72
CA ARG A 183 22.17 -10.07 -7.16
C ARG A 183 22.17 -9.84 -8.67
N LEU A 184 21.68 -10.80 -9.46
CA LEU A 184 21.63 -10.67 -10.92
C LEU A 184 20.63 -9.60 -11.38
N SER A 185 19.45 -9.54 -10.76
CA SER A 185 18.41 -8.58 -11.15
C SER A 185 18.47 -7.26 -10.40
N GLY A 186 19.34 -7.12 -9.38
CA GLY A 186 19.28 -6.00 -8.43
C GLY A 186 17.99 -6.01 -7.59
N GLY A 187 17.43 -7.20 -7.33
CA GLY A 187 16.17 -7.36 -6.61
C GLY A 187 14.88 -7.06 -7.38
N ARG A 188 14.96 -6.52 -8.61
CA ARG A 188 13.79 -6.12 -9.42
C ARG A 188 12.76 -7.22 -9.66
N ASN A 189 13.20 -8.47 -9.64
CA ASN A 189 12.33 -9.62 -9.86
C ASN A 189 11.86 -10.25 -8.53
N HIS A 190 12.18 -9.64 -7.39
CA HIS A 190 11.86 -10.18 -6.06
C HIS A 190 10.70 -9.42 -5.41
N ILE A 191 9.71 -10.18 -4.96
CA ILE A 191 8.49 -9.68 -4.33
C ILE A 191 8.62 -9.84 -2.81
N PHE A 192 8.45 -8.73 -2.10
CA PHE A 192 8.37 -8.68 -0.64
C PHE A 192 7.05 -8.03 -0.21
N VAL A 193 6.43 -8.58 0.83
CA VAL A 193 5.16 -8.06 1.35
C VAL A 193 5.41 -7.34 2.66
N PHE A 194 5.20 -6.03 2.70
CA PHE A 194 5.30 -5.23 3.92
C PHE A 194 3.92 -4.70 4.34
N PRO A 195 3.41 -5.12 5.50
CA PRO A 195 2.16 -4.55 6.02
C PRO A 195 2.44 -3.21 6.72
N ARG A 196 2.61 -2.16 5.89
CA ARG A 196 2.16 -0.77 6.03
C ARG A 196 2.53 -0.06 4.73
N TYR A 197 1.52 0.24 3.91
CA TYR A 197 1.57 0.95 2.63
C TYR A 197 2.60 0.38 1.63
N ASN A 198 2.09 -0.40 0.68
CA ASN A 198 2.76 -0.96 -0.51
C ASN A 198 3.36 -2.37 -0.37
N VAL A 199 2.98 -3.25 -1.30
CA VAL A 199 3.86 -4.32 -1.77
C VAL A 199 5.00 -3.62 -2.49
N LEU A 200 6.20 -3.67 -1.91
CA LEU A 200 7.39 -3.08 -2.51
C LEU A 200 8.13 -4.19 -3.24
N VAL A 201 8.15 -4.10 -4.56
CA VAL A 201 9.19 -4.73 -5.37
C VAL A 201 10.42 -3.84 -5.18
N PHE A 202 11.45 -4.34 -4.50
CA PHE A 202 12.68 -3.56 -4.33
C PHE A 202 13.51 -3.64 -5.60
N SER A 203 13.73 -2.50 -6.27
CA SER A 203 14.92 -2.32 -7.10
C SER A 203 16.00 -1.74 -6.18
N TYR A 204 17.02 -2.51 -5.85
CA TYR A 204 18.26 -1.97 -5.28
C TYR A 204 19.16 -1.63 -6.47
N ASP A 205 19.27 -0.34 -6.80
CA ASP A 205 20.41 0.14 -7.58
C ASP A 205 21.61 0.21 -6.64
N ALA A 206 22.67 -0.53 -7.00
CA ALA A 206 23.96 -0.48 -6.33
C ALA A 206 24.79 0.70 -6.85
#